data_AF-A0AAE3BD56-F1
#
_entry.id   AF-A0AAE3BD56-F1
#
_cell.length_a   1.000
_cell.length_b   1.000
_cell.length_c   1.000
_cell.angle_alpha   90.00
_cell.angle_beta   90.00
_cell.angle_gamma   90.00
#
_symmetry.space_group_name_H-M   'P 1'
#
loop_
_entity.id
_entity.type
_entity.pdbx_description
1 polymer ?
#
loop_
_entity_poly.entity_id
_entity_poly.type
_entity_poly.pdbx_seq_one_letter_code
_entity_poly.pdbx_strand_id
1 'polypeptide(L)'
;MRNTSLGSNSPVGISGLIENLPLLLQEASEQLSSLSVLLTACMEPIEDDKDLQERMECINQLYLYSSDVNDIPATFAELIADRVYEYEKKNQDVPHVSQAEALAFFIEERGLKQSDLKQIATQSVISDIINGKRTMTLQQVKDFSRYFNVPVETFID
;
A
#
# COMPACT_ATOMS: atom_id res chain seq x y z
N MET A 1 -14.96 61.40 49.57
CA MET A 1 -14.51 60.09 50.11
C MET A 1 -15.70 59.14 50.00
N ARG A 2 -15.70 58.00 49.31
CA ARG A 2 -14.69 57.21 48.62
C ARG A 2 -15.35 56.61 47.37
N ASN A 3 -14.59 56.59 46.28
CA ASN A 3 -14.84 55.77 45.12
C ASN A 3 -14.33 54.36 45.46
N THR A 4 -15.14 53.32 45.35
CA THR A 4 -14.63 51.94 45.27
C THR A 4 -15.32 51.22 44.13
N SER A 5 -14.54 51.14 43.06
CA SER A 5 -14.75 50.50 41.78
C SER A 5 -15.14 49.03 41.91
N LEU A 6 -15.91 48.64 40.90
CA LEU A 6 -16.17 47.28 40.47
C LEU A 6 -14.88 46.45 40.40
N GLY A 7 -15.02 45.19 40.78
CA GLY A 7 -14.09 44.10 40.51
C GLY A 7 -14.88 42.81 40.49
N SER A 8 -15.67 42.61 39.44
CA SER A 8 -16.35 41.35 39.15
C SER A 8 -15.30 40.29 38.82
N ASN A 9 -14.90 39.51 39.83
CA ASN A 9 -14.17 38.26 39.64
C ASN A 9 -15.11 37.23 38.97
N SER A 10 -15.22 37.32 37.65
CA SER A 10 -15.76 36.23 36.82
C SER A 10 -14.59 35.48 36.18
N PRO A 11 -14.52 34.14 36.28
CA PRO A 11 -13.41 33.34 35.77
C PRO A 11 -13.35 33.25 34.22
N VAL A 12 -14.04 34.13 33.51
CA VAL A 12 -14.23 34.12 32.05
C VAL A 12 -13.93 35.50 31.46
N GLY A 13 -12.87 36.17 31.96
CA GLY A 13 -12.37 37.45 31.44
C GLY A 13 -10.97 37.31 30.83
N ILE A 14 -10.47 38.38 30.17
CA ILE A 14 -9.13 38.39 29.54
C ILE A 14 -8.02 37.97 30.51
N SER A 15 -8.12 38.32 31.79
CA SER A 15 -7.18 37.89 32.83
C SER A 15 -7.17 36.37 33.02
N GLY A 16 -8.35 35.74 33.07
CA GLY A 16 -8.46 34.28 33.13
C GLY A 16 -7.97 33.60 31.84
N LEU A 17 -8.17 34.23 30.68
CA LEU A 17 -7.58 33.75 29.42
C LEU A 17 -6.05 33.79 29.47
N ILE A 18 -5.45 34.90 29.90
CA ILE A 18 -3.98 35.05 29.99
C ILE A 18 -3.37 34.08 31.00
N GLU A 19 -4.03 33.86 32.14
CA GLU A 19 -3.58 32.90 33.16
C GLU A 19 -3.60 31.45 32.66
N ASN A 20 -4.60 31.09 31.84
CA ASN A 20 -4.71 29.74 31.26
C ASN A 20 -4.06 29.60 29.88
N LEU A 21 -3.61 30.71 29.27
CA LEU A 21 -3.05 30.73 27.92
C LEU A 21 -1.88 29.76 27.75
N PRO A 22 -0.93 29.61 28.70
CA PRO A 22 0.16 28.65 28.56
C PRO A 22 -0.33 27.19 28.49
N LEU A 23 -1.31 26.82 29.33
CA LEU A 23 -1.92 25.48 29.32
C LEU A 23 -2.69 25.22 28.02
N LEU A 24 -3.49 26.20 27.57
CA LEU A 24 -4.21 26.12 26.30
C LEU A 24 -3.26 26.02 25.10
N LEU A 25 -2.15 26.78 25.11
CA LEU A 25 -1.12 26.71 24.08
C LEU A 25 -0.36 25.38 24.13
N GLN A 26 -0.13 24.82 25.33
CA GLN A 26 0.51 23.52 25.48
C GLN A 26 -0.38 22.40 24.92
N GLU A 27 -1.65 22.33 25.33
CA GLU A 27 -2.63 21.37 24.79
C GLU A 27 -2.80 21.52 23.28
N ALA A 28 -2.89 22.76 22.79
CA ALA A 28 -2.93 23.03 21.35
C ALA A 28 -1.64 22.60 20.65
N SER A 29 -0.45 22.76 21.27
CA SER A 29 0.82 22.35 20.68
C SER A 29 0.93 20.84 20.51
N GLU A 30 0.43 20.06 21.47
CA GLU A 30 0.44 18.60 21.41
C GLU A 30 -0.48 18.10 20.28
N GLN A 31 -1.67 18.69 20.17
CA GLN A 31 -2.60 18.41 19.07
C GLN A 31 -2.04 18.81 17.71
N LEU A 32 -1.39 19.97 17.62
CA LEU A 32 -0.74 20.44 16.38
C LEU A 32 0.43 19.53 15.98
N SER A 33 1.16 18.96 16.94
CA SER A 33 2.22 17.99 16.65
C SER A 33 1.68 16.65 16.14
N SER A 34 0.54 16.19 16.67
CA SER A 34 -0.10 14.97 16.19
C SER A 34 -0.68 15.16 14.79
N LEU A 35 -1.29 16.33 14.55
CA LEU A 35 -1.80 16.69 13.23
C LEU A 35 -0.68 16.86 12.22
N SER A 36 0.47 17.43 12.60
CA SER A 36 1.61 17.57 11.68
C SER A 36 2.12 16.20 11.23
N VAL A 37 2.21 15.21 12.13
CA VAL A 37 2.60 13.84 11.77
C VAL A 37 1.63 13.22 10.77
N LEU A 38 0.32 13.38 10.99
CA LEU A 38 -0.70 12.86 10.07
C LEU A 38 -0.66 13.58 8.71
N LEU A 39 -0.44 14.89 8.68
CA LEU A 39 -0.31 15.65 7.44
C LEU A 39 0.95 15.26 6.67
N THR A 40 2.08 15.09 7.36
CA THR A 40 3.30 14.54 6.76
C THR A 40 3.02 13.17 6.14
N ALA A 41 2.24 12.33 6.81
CA ALA A 41 1.85 11.01 6.28
C ALA A 41 1.10 11.04 4.96
N CYS A 42 0.29 12.08 4.75
CA CYS A 42 -0.50 12.23 3.54
C CYS A 42 0.30 12.84 2.38
N MET A 43 1.28 13.68 2.69
CA MET A 43 1.96 14.53 1.70
C MET A 43 3.30 13.98 1.27
N GLU A 44 4.06 13.36 2.16
CA GLU A 44 5.41 12.88 1.85
C GLU A 44 5.36 11.49 1.21
N PRO A 45 6.28 11.18 0.27
CA PRO A 45 6.42 9.84 -0.28
C PRO A 45 6.92 8.86 0.78
N ILE A 46 6.58 7.60 0.63
CA ILE A 46 7.14 6.53 1.49
C ILE A 46 8.60 6.28 1.09
N GLU A 47 9.48 6.21 2.09
CA GLU A 47 10.92 6.09 1.85
C GLU A 47 11.43 4.65 1.81
N ASP A 48 10.88 3.78 2.66
CA ASP A 48 11.29 2.39 2.82
C ASP A 48 10.16 1.47 3.32
N ASP A 49 10.45 0.18 3.44
CA ASP A 49 9.47 -0.84 3.85
C ASP A 49 9.00 -0.68 5.31
N LYS A 50 9.80 -0.03 6.17
CA LYS A 50 9.41 0.24 7.56
C LYS A 50 8.37 1.35 7.59
N ASP A 51 8.59 2.44 6.85
CA ASP A 51 7.61 3.51 6.67
C ASP A 51 6.33 2.95 6.02
N LEU A 52 6.45 2.10 5.00
CA LEU A 52 5.29 1.40 4.41
C LEU A 52 4.43 0.70 5.46
N GLN A 53 5.05 -0.11 6.33
CA GLN A 53 4.33 -0.82 7.40
C GLN A 53 3.66 0.14 8.38
N GLU A 54 4.32 1.22 8.77
CA GLU A 54 3.77 2.25 9.65
C GLU A 54 2.56 2.96 9.01
N ARG A 55 2.62 3.25 7.70
CA ARG A 55 1.51 3.84 6.93
C ARG A 55 0.31 2.90 6.83
N MET A 56 0.56 1.62 6.55
CA MET A 56 -0.50 0.61 6.50
C MET A 56 -1.21 0.46 7.84
N GLU A 57 -0.47 0.45 8.95
CA GLU A 57 -1.08 0.42 10.27
C GLU A 57 -1.86 1.70 10.57
N CYS A 58 -1.35 2.87 10.15
CA CYS A 58 -2.07 4.13 10.28
C CYS A 58 -3.42 4.11 9.55
N ILE A 59 -3.45 3.60 8.30
CA ILE A 59 -4.67 3.39 7.53
C ILE A 59 -5.67 2.51 8.30
N ASN A 60 -5.22 1.37 8.84
CA ASN A 60 -6.08 0.47 9.61
C ASN A 60 -6.71 1.19 10.81
N GLN A 61 -5.90 1.92 11.58
CA GLN A 61 -6.38 2.66 12.75
C GLN A 61 -7.39 3.74 12.34
N LEU A 62 -7.12 4.51 11.28
CA LEU A 62 -8.05 5.54 10.79
C LEU A 62 -9.41 4.95 10.40
N TYR A 63 -9.42 3.77 9.75
CA TYR A 63 -10.67 3.08 9.43
C TYR A 63 -11.40 2.53 10.66
N LEU A 64 -10.70 2.12 11.72
CA LEU A 64 -11.33 1.68 12.97
C LEU A 64 -12.08 2.81 13.68
N TYR A 65 -11.60 4.06 13.56
CA TYR A 65 -12.26 5.24 14.13
C TYR A 65 -13.25 5.92 13.17
N SER A 66 -13.37 5.42 11.94
CA SER A 66 -14.31 5.96 10.96
C SER A 66 -15.74 5.45 11.21
N SER A 67 -16.71 6.37 11.16
CA SER A 67 -18.13 6.01 11.27
C SER A 67 -18.79 5.70 9.93
N ASP A 68 -18.24 6.25 8.84
CA ASP A 68 -18.74 6.13 7.46
C ASP A 68 -17.60 6.44 6.45
N VAL A 69 -17.80 6.07 5.18
CA VAL A 69 -16.83 6.32 4.09
C VAL A 69 -16.57 7.80 3.81
N ASN A 70 -17.45 8.71 4.26
CA ASN A 70 -17.28 10.16 4.07
C ASN A 70 -16.72 10.87 5.32
N ASP A 71 -16.25 10.13 6.32
CA ASP A 71 -15.71 10.70 7.54
C ASP A 71 -14.29 11.24 7.33
N ILE A 72 -13.88 12.16 8.22
CA ILE A 72 -12.55 12.79 8.18
C ILE A 72 -11.44 11.73 8.31
N PRO A 73 -11.49 10.74 9.22
CA PRO A 73 -10.48 9.68 9.31
C PRO A 73 -10.37 8.86 8.02
N ALA A 74 -11.50 8.51 7.40
CA ALA A 74 -11.50 7.80 6.11
C ALA A 74 -10.83 8.62 5.01
N THR A 75 -11.07 9.94 4.97
CA THR A 75 -10.41 10.83 4.01
C THR A 75 -8.89 10.82 4.17
N PHE A 76 -8.38 10.85 5.41
CA PHE A 76 -6.93 10.72 5.65
C PHE A 76 -6.40 9.34 5.28
N ALA A 77 -7.15 8.28 5.53
CA ALA A 77 -6.77 6.92 5.17
C ALA A 77 -6.59 6.77 3.66
N GLU A 78 -7.50 7.33 2.87
CA GLU A 78 -7.41 7.34 1.40
C GLU A 78 -6.19 8.12 0.90
N LEU A 79 -5.89 9.29 1.47
CA LEU A 79 -4.71 10.07 1.09
C LEU A 79 -3.39 9.34 1.40
N ILE A 80 -3.34 8.59 2.50
CA ILE A 80 -2.18 7.76 2.84
C ILE A 80 -2.11 6.54 1.92
N ALA A 81 -3.24 5.94 1.57
CA ALA A 81 -3.31 4.80 0.65
C ALA A 81 -2.77 5.15 -0.75
N ASP A 82 -2.98 6.38 -1.23
CA ASP A 82 -2.37 6.87 -2.47
C ASP A 82 -0.83 6.85 -2.40
N ARG A 83 -0.23 7.25 -1.27
CA ARG A 83 1.24 7.19 -1.05
C ARG A 83 1.74 5.75 -1.00
N VAL A 84 0.99 4.85 -0.37
CA VAL A 84 1.27 3.40 -0.36
C VAL A 84 1.30 2.85 -1.78
N TYR A 85 0.27 3.15 -2.57
CA TYR A 85 0.17 2.70 -3.95
C TYR A 85 1.35 3.20 -4.81
N GLU A 86 1.74 4.46 -4.66
CA GLU A 86 2.90 5.03 -5.37
C GLU A 86 4.20 4.30 -5.04
N TYR A 87 4.43 3.99 -3.76
CA TYR A 87 5.60 3.26 -3.31
C TYR A 87 5.62 1.82 -3.81
N GLU A 88 4.53 1.06 -3.62
CA GLU A 88 4.44 -0.33 -4.06
C GLU A 88 4.56 -0.44 -5.57
N LYS A 89 3.97 0.50 -6.32
CA LYS A 89 4.10 0.54 -7.78
C LYS A 89 5.53 0.78 -8.24
N LYS A 90 6.28 1.64 -7.54
CA LYS A 90 7.70 1.91 -7.84
C LYS A 90 8.60 0.75 -7.43
N ASN A 91 8.29 0.12 -6.29
CA ASN A 91 9.04 -0.98 -5.70
C ASN A 91 8.38 -2.33 -5.99
N GLN A 92 7.77 -2.48 -7.16
CA GLN A 92 7.30 -3.78 -7.61
C GLN A 92 8.50 -4.71 -7.79
N ASP A 93 8.88 -5.40 -6.72
CA ASP A 93 9.45 -6.74 -6.83
C ASP A 93 8.30 -7.64 -7.28
N VAL A 94 7.93 -7.54 -8.56
CA VAL A 94 7.15 -8.61 -9.19
C VAL A 94 8.06 -9.83 -9.05
N PRO A 95 7.69 -10.85 -8.25
CA PRO A 95 8.52 -12.04 -8.15
C PRO A 95 8.74 -12.53 -9.58
N HIS A 96 10.00 -12.59 -9.99
CA HIS A 96 10.34 -13.04 -11.32
C HIS A 96 9.95 -14.51 -11.40
N VAL A 97 8.81 -14.78 -12.04
CA VAL A 97 8.34 -16.14 -12.32
C VAL A 97 9.05 -16.56 -13.59
N SER A 98 9.93 -17.55 -13.48
CA SER A 98 10.59 -18.09 -14.66
C SER A 98 9.58 -18.73 -15.61
N GLN A 99 9.88 -18.78 -16.90
CA GLN A 99 9.09 -19.50 -17.90
C GLN A 99 8.84 -20.98 -17.53
N ALA A 100 9.75 -21.58 -16.74
CA ALA A 100 9.65 -22.95 -16.25
C ALA A 100 8.55 -23.08 -15.18
N GLU A 101 8.56 -22.18 -14.19
CA GLU A 101 7.55 -22.12 -13.12
C GLU A 101 6.17 -21.78 -13.69
N ALA A 102 6.10 -20.81 -14.61
CA ALA A 102 4.87 -20.45 -15.30
C ALA A 102 4.26 -21.66 -16.03
N LEU A 103 5.07 -22.40 -16.79
CA LEU A 103 4.59 -23.58 -17.52
C LEU A 103 4.17 -24.71 -16.57
N ALA A 104 4.93 -24.95 -15.51
CA ALA A 104 4.59 -25.95 -14.49
C ALA A 104 3.24 -25.64 -13.85
N PHE A 105 3.05 -24.39 -13.44
CA PHE A 105 1.81 -23.89 -12.85
C PHE A 105 0.60 -24.13 -13.77
N PHE A 106 0.67 -23.74 -15.04
CA PHE A 106 -0.48 -23.94 -15.94
C PHE A 106 -0.78 -25.41 -16.25
N ILE A 107 0.23 -26.28 -16.24
CA ILE A 107 0.04 -27.72 -16.41
C ILE A 107 -0.71 -28.29 -15.20
N GLU A 108 -0.28 -27.92 -14.00
CA GLU A 108 -0.90 -28.35 -12.74
C GLU A 108 -2.33 -27.81 -12.60
N GLU A 109 -2.51 -26.49 -12.72
CA GLU A 109 -3.79 -25.80 -12.54
C GLU A 109 -4.87 -26.30 -13.51
N ARG A 110 -4.48 -26.69 -14.72
CA ARG A 110 -5.41 -27.23 -15.74
C ARG A 110 -5.49 -28.76 -15.75
N GLY A 111 -4.79 -29.46 -14.85
CA GLY A 111 -4.76 -30.92 -14.79
C GLY A 111 -4.23 -31.59 -16.06
N LEU A 112 -3.33 -30.92 -16.79
CA LEU A 112 -2.79 -31.40 -18.05
C LEU A 112 -1.64 -32.37 -17.83
N LYS A 113 -1.47 -33.32 -18.75
CA LYS A 113 -0.23 -34.08 -18.87
C LYS A 113 0.68 -33.35 -19.85
N GLN A 114 2.00 -33.49 -19.68
CA GLN A 114 2.97 -32.98 -20.65
C GLN A 114 2.73 -33.53 -22.07
N SER A 115 2.18 -34.74 -22.19
CA SER A 115 1.79 -35.34 -23.48
C SER A 115 0.68 -34.58 -24.21
N ASP A 116 -0.13 -33.80 -23.49
CA ASP A 116 -1.27 -33.05 -24.04
C ASP A 116 -0.82 -31.74 -24.72
N LEU A 117 0.45 -31.37 -24.55
CA LEU A 117 1.09 -30.19 -25.13
C LEU A 117 2.00 -30.54 -26.34
N LYS A 118 1.92 -31.78 -26.84
CA LYS A 118 2.78 -32.32 -27.91
C LYS A 118 2.76 -31.53 -29.22
N GLN A 119 1.68 -30.78 -29.46
CA GLN A 119 1.51 -29.89 -30.61
C GLN A 119 2.42 -28.65 -30.57
N ILE A 120 2.93 -28.30 -29.38
CA ILE A 120 3.83 -27.16 -29.17
C ILE A 120 5.27 -27.65 -29.05
N ALA A 121 5.50 -28.68 -28.24
CA ALA A 121 6.81 -29.26 -28.01
C ALA A 121 6.70 -30.73 -27.61
N THR A 122 7.73 -31.54 -27.87
CA THR A 122 7.71 -32.94 -27.43
C THR A 122 7.72 -33.02 -25.90
N GLN A 123 7.20 -34.13 -25.35
CA GLN A 123 7.15 -34.34 -23.90
C GLN A 123 8.53 -34.21 -23.23
N SER A 124 9.59 -34.72 -23.87
CA SER A 124 10.97 -34.55 -23.39
C SER A 124 11.37 -33.08 -23.29
N VAL A 125 11.02 -32.27 -24.30
CA VAL A 125 11.34 -30.84 -24.32
C VAL A 125 10.56 -30.09 -23.24
N ILE A 126 9.27 -30.40 -23.06
CA ILE A 126 8.44 -29.82 -22.01
C ILE A 126 9.02 -30.15 -20.63
N SER A 127 9.41 -31.40 -20.40
CA SER A 127 10.09 -31.81 -19.18
C SER A 127 11.39 -31.04 -18.96
N ASP A 128 12.22 -30.87 -19.98
CA ASP A 128 13.48 -30.12 -19.86
C ASP A 128 13.23 -28.64 -19.54
N ILE A 129 12.15 -28.04 -20.08
CA ILE A 129 11.76 -26.67 -19.77
C ILE A 129 11.31 -26.54 -18.31
N ILE A 130 10.37 -27.39 -17.85
CA ILE A 130 9.85 -27.35 -16.47
C ILE A 130 10.95 -27.58 -15.43
N ASN A 131 11.98 -28.37 -15.77
CA ASN A 131 13.13 -28.61 -14.90
C ASN A 131 14.25 -27.57 -15.06
N GLY A 132 14.03 -26.49 -15.82
CA GLY A 132 15.01 -25.41 -16.01
C GLY A 132 16.25 -25.80 -16.83
N LYS A 133 16.25 -26.97 -17.48
CA LYS A 133 17.37 -27.45 -18.30
C LYS A 133 17.39 -26.81 -19.69
N ARG A 134 16.25 -26.25 -20.11
CA ARG A 134 16.08 -25.67 -21.44
C ARG A 134 15.17 -24.44 -21.42
N THR A 135 15.65 -23.34 -21.99
CA THR A 135 14.88 -22.13 -22.27
C THR A 135 13.93 -22.37 -23.45
N MET A 136 12.70 -21.84 -23.38
CA MET A 136 11.77 -21.84 -24.51
C MET A 136 12.33 -21.00 -25.65
N THR A 137 12.03 -21.42 -26.87
CA THR A 137 12.22 -20.58 -28.07
C THR A 137 11.10 -19.55 -28.17
N LEU A 138 11.33 -18.44 -28.88
CA LEU A 138 10.30 -17.41 -29.12
C LEU A 138 9.02 -17.98 -29.75
N GLN A 139 9.14 -19.00 -30.60
CA GLN A 139 7.98 -19.67 -31.18
C GLN A 139 7.18 -20.44 -30.13
N GLN A 140 7.85 -21.18 -29.24
CA GLN A 140 7.20 -21.88 -28.13
C GLN A 140 6.54 -20.92 -27.16
N VAL A 141 7.18 -19.79 -26.83
CA VAL A 141 6.57 -18.73 -26.02
C VAL A 141 5.23 -18.29 -26.61
N LYS A 142 5.20 -17.96 -27.91
CA LYS A 142 3.97 -17.55 -28.61
C LYS A 142 2.92 -18.66 -28.63
N ASP A 143 3.34 -19.90 -28.83
CA ASP A 143 2.43 -21.06 -28.91
C ASP A 143 1.82 -21.41 -27.55
N PHE A 144 2.62 -21.41 -26.48
CA PHE A 144 2.12 -21.60 -25.11
C PHE A 144 1.23 -20.43 -24.68
N SER A 145 1.60 -19.20 -24.98
CA SER A 145 0.78 -18.02 -24.70
C SER A 145 -0.60 -18.12 -25.35
N ARG A 146 -0.65 -18.55 -26.62
CA ARG A 146 -1.91 -18.80 -27.34
C ARG A 146 -2.71 -19.95 -26.74
N TYR A 147 -2.04 -21.05 -26.37
CA TYR A 147 -2.70 -22.22 -25.78
C TYR A 147 -3.29 -21.92 -24.40
N PHE A 148 -2.55 -21.20 -23.56
CA PHE A 148 -3.00 -20.81 -22.22
C PHE A 148 -3.84 -19.54 -22.20
N ASN A 149 -3.93 -18.82 -23.33
CA ASN A 149 -4.64 -17.54 -23.44
C ASN A 149 -4.12 -16.50 -22.42
N VAL A 150 -2.79 -16.31 -22.41
CA VAL A 150 -2.08 -15.35 -21.55
C VAL A 150 -1.15 -14.48 -22.39
N PRO A 151 -0.73 -13.29 -21.90
CA PRO A 151 0.25 -12.45 -22.57
C PRO A 151 1.58 -13.19 -22.80
N VAL A 152 2.35 -12.79 -23.81
CA VAL A 152 3.64 -13.44 -24.12
C VAL A 152 4.67 -13.23 -23.02
N GLU A 153 4.55 -12.10 -22.32
CA GLU A 153 5.34 -11.68 -21.18
C GLU A 153 5.29 -12.71 -20.03
N THR A 154 4.24 -13.54 -19.96
CA THR A 154 4.13 -14.61 -18.96
C THR A 154 5.19 -15.71 -19.12
N PHE A 155 5.73 -15.91 -20.32
CA PHE A 155 6.77 -16.92 -20.60
C PHE A 155 8.08 -16.30 -21.11
N ILE A 156 8.27 -15.00 -20.91
CA ILE A 156 9.51 -14.31 -21.24
C ILE A 156 10.29 -14.14 -19.94
N ASP A 157 11.50 -14.69 -19.90
CA ASP A 157 12.50 -14.36 -18.89
C ASP A 157 13.20 -13.04 -19.24
#